data_AF-H8YX68-F1
#
_entry.id   AF-H8YX68-F1
#
_cell.length_a   1.000
_cell.length_b   1.000
_cell.length_c   1.000
_cell.angle_alpha   90.00
_cell.angle_beta   90.00
_cell.angle_gamma   90.00
#
_symmetry.space_group_name_H-M   'P 1'
#
loop_
_entity.id
_entity.type
_entity.pdbx_description
1 polymer ?
#
loop_
_entity_poly.entity_id
_entity_poly.type
_entity_poly.pdbx_seq_one_letter_code
_entity_poly.pdbx_strand_id
1 'polypeptide(L)'
;MAEISNKSTAKKREKLTPYVEDLVWRLFEDRGQPIYDRGKISSEKIEAFVCNDEAFNATCQFQLAIAKAWEQLYPDIPLKRIERKNDMEPQTTQPLDSIDPDSKKISEFVSTPKDQAPENSVIKSEHRLPPIMEEPDESDADNDTSHKPQDISNKKNPEPERQPDPNAIQPGQVPSSASPPTKSPALRATFHLPNARVGVEYVAVIDGRAADDRPLEILDVKVPADLGLSFHREHGELRGTPQVDGDYRLPLRWTPEGDSASYSGECLLIVNPDPKSLWKIIEPPTDAPYPKPHLDGRRIAGDGVQVFAASRRGRSHEHAGTFRDDDFFIHADTDGGWSTLIVADGAGSAKFSREGARLAVKAAGDVLTLALAGETGERLATALSDWDSDPTTTAQSMNADLHYLFHQAGTDAVQAIEQAANEQSSSFRDYSTTLLAAVAKSHNGALFLSSFWMGDGAIAAYGPRGKVRLMGAPDSGEFAGQTRFLDRTALSEQGFAKRIGIGHFRDLTAVVLMTDGVSDPYFETDKGLMDGTRWDRLWDELEPLLREPAPDQALVQWLDFFSQGNHDDRTIALVRPDANAPGETA
;
A
#
# COMPACT_ATOMS: atom_id res chain seq x y z
N MET A 1 -5.18 -25.30 36.22
CA MET A 1 -4.01 -26.18 36.02
C MET A 1 -2.73 -25.36 35.96
N ALA A 2 -2.27 -24.89 37.12
CA ALA A 2 -1.07 -24.07 37.26
C ALA A 2 -0.02 -24.88 38.03
N GLU A 3 0.74 -25.74 37.33
CA GLU A 3 1.95 -26.34 37.94
C GLU A 3 2.89 -27.00 36.91
N ILE A 4 3.26 -26.24 35.88
CA ILE A 4 4.61 -26.35 35.31
C ILE A 4 5.39 -25.15 35.84
N SER A 5 5.50 -25.10 37.16
CA SER A 5 6.49 -24.29 37.87
C SER A 5 7.84 -25.00 37.76
N ASN A 6 8.88 -24.21 37.50
CA ASN A 6 10.20 -24.55 37.01
C ASN A 6 11.09 -25.35 38.00
N LYS A 7 10.50 -26.16 38.89
CA LYS A 7 11.19 -27.01 39.88
C LYS A 7 10.48 -28.35 40.09
N SER A 8 10.48 -29.21 39.07
CA SER A 8 10.17 -30.65 39.18
C SER A 8 10.59 -31.42 37.91
N THR A 9 11.74 -31.07 37.33
CA THR A 9 11.97 -31.25 35.88
C THR A 9 12.32 -32.67 35.45
N ALA A 10 13.10 -33.46 36.20
CA ALA A 10 13.47 -34.81 35.74
C ALA A 10 12.34 -35.86 35.89
N LYS A 11 11.71 -35.93 37.07
CA LYS A 11 10.71 -36.95 37.40
C LYS A 11 9.35 -36.73 36.74
N LYS A 12 9.00 -35.46 36.43
CA LYS A 12 7.83 -35.15 35.60
C LYS A 12 8.11 -35.44 34.12
N ARG A 13 9.31 -35.13 33.63
CA ARG A 13 9.72 -35.44 32.24
C ARG A 13 9.67 -36.94 31.97
N GLU A 14 10.27 -37.76 32.84
CA GLU A 14 10.25 -39.23 32.74
C GLU A 14 8.83 -39.82 32.68
N LYS A 15 7.86 -39.23 33.39
CA LYS A 15 6.45 -39.64 33.31
C LYS A 15 5.74 -39.20 32.03
N LEU A 16 6.19 -38.11 31.39
CA LEU A 16 5.57 -37.54 30.20
C LEU A 16 6.18 -38.10 28.91
N THR A 17 7.46 -38.49 28.93
CA THR A 17 8.21 -39.01 27.79
C THR A 17 7.43 -40.05 26.98
N PRO A 18 6.90 -41.14 27.55
CA PRO A 18 6.20 -42.16 26.75
C PRO A 18 4.95 -41.63 26.03
N TYR A 19 4.28 -40.61 26.58
CA TYR A 19 3.09 -40.02 25.97
C TYR A 19 3.42 -39.03 24.87
N VAL A 20 4.49 -38.26 25.06
CA VAL A 20 4.97 -37.29 24.07
C VAL A 20 5.55 -38.04 22.87
N GLU A 21 6.35 -39.08 23.12
CA GLU A 21 6.90 -39.94 22.07
C GLU A 21 5.79 -40.63 21.26
N ASP A 22 4.74 -41.19 21.90
CA ASP A 22 3.57 -41.75 21.21
C ASP A 22 2.86 -40.74 20.30
N LEU A 23 2.71 -39.48 20.76
CA LEU A 23 2.07 -38.44 19.96
C LEU A 23 2.90 -38.06 18.74
N VAL A 24 4.23 -37.96 18.91
CA VAL A 24 5.16 -37.67 17.81
C VAL A 24 5.20 -38.83 16.82
N TRP A 25 5.20 -40.08 17.31
CA TRP A 25 5.15 -41.27 16.45
C TRP A 25 3.90 -41.30 15.56
N ARG A 26 2.74 -40.91 16.08
CA ARG A 26 1.48 -40.87 15.30
C ARG A 26 1.49 -39.90 14.13
N LEU A 27 2.40 -38.94 14.10
CA LEU A 27 2.59 -38.07 12.94
C LEU A 27 3.08 -38.86 11.70
N PHE A 28 3.66 -40.04 11.93
CA PHE A 28 4.30 -40.90 10.94
C PHE A 28 3.65 -42.30 10.82
N GLU A 29 2.61 -42.61 11.60
CA GLU A 29 1.94 -43.93 11.57
C GLU A 29 0.88 -44.03 10.47
N ASP A 30 0.84 -45.17 9.77
CA ASP A 30 -0.13 -45.46 8.68
C ASP A 30 -1.57 -45.75 9.15
N ARG A 31 -1.91 -45.50 10.42
CA ARG A 31 -3.26 -45.74 10.97
C ARG A 31 -4.23 -44.59 10.66
N GLY A 32 -4.36 -44.30 9.37
CA GLY A 32 -5.21 -43.25 8.82
C GLY A 32 -4.40 -42.00 8.46
N GLN A 33 -4.09 -41.84 7.17
CA GLN A 33 -3.33 -40.75 6.55
C GLN A 33 -2.30 -40.07 7.48
N PRO A 34 -1.02 -40.50 7.44
CA PRO A 34 0.01 -39.84 8.23
C PRO A 34 0.11 -38.37 7.82
N ILE A 35 0.37 -37.49 8.80
CA ILE A 35 0.54 -36.06 8.55
C ILE A 35 1.81 -35.81 7.72
N TYR A 36 2.84 -36.66 7.90
CA TYR A 36 4.09 -36.60 7.15
C TYR A 36 4.38 -37.91 6.41
N ASP A 37 4.83 -37.78 5.17
CA ASP A 37 5.24 -38.92 4.34
C ASP A 37 6.52 -39.57 4.89
N ARG A 38 6.43 -40.86 5.21
CA ARG A 38 7.54 -41.66 5.72
C ARG A 38 8.47 -42.18 4.62
N GLY A 39 8.06 -42.14 3.35
CA GLY A 39 8.70 -42.86 2.24
C GLY A 39 10.16 -42.54 1.96
N LYS A 40 10.68 -41.40 2.43
CA LYS A 40 12.09 -40.99 2.24
C LYS A 40 12.90 -40.86 3.54
N ILE A 41 12.30 -41.15 4.70
CA ILE A 41 12.94 -40.95 6.01
C ILE A 41 13.28 -42.31 6.61
N SER A 42 14.55 -42.53 6.98
CA SER A 42 14.94 -43.77 7.66
C SER A 42 14.31 -43.86 9.05
N SER A 43 13.98 -45.07 9.49
CA SER A 43 13.41 -45.29 10.83
C SER A 43 14.30 -44.75 11.95
N GLU A 44 15.64 -44.81 11.79
CA GLU A 44 16.62 -44.25 12.72
C GLU A 44 16.50 -42.72 12.87
N LYS A 45 16.20 -41.99 11.78
CA LYS A 45 16.01 -40.53 11.83
C LYS A 45 14.71 -40.16 12.53
N ILE A 46 13.66 -40.98 12.36
CA ILE A 46 12.38 -40.78 13.06
C ILE A 46 12.56 -41.06 14.55
N GLU A 47 13.28 -42.12 14.91
CA GLU A 47 13.59 -42.44 16.31
C GLU A 47 14.43 -41.34 16.97
N ALA A 48 15.47 -40.84 16.28
CA ALA A 48 16.27 -39.72 16.76
C ALA A 48 15.43 -38.44 16.93
N PHE A 49 14.45 -38.19 16.06
CA PHE A 49 13.54 -37.06 16.17
C PHE A 49 12.55 -37.22 17.32
N VAL A 50 12.00 -38.42 17.52
CA VAL A 50 11.05 -38.71 18.60
C VAL A 50 11.70 -38.50 19.98
N CYS A 51 12.96 -38.91 20.15
CA CYS A 51 13.69 -38.74 21.40
C CYS A 51 14.38 -37.37 21.53
N ASN A 52 14.20 -36.46 20.56
CA ASN A 52 14.84 -35.14 20.57
C ASN A 52 14.16 -34.18 21.58
N ASP A 53 14.97 -33.44 22.34
CA ASP A 53 14.52 -32.48 23.36
C ASP A 53 13.65 -31.34 22.79
N GLU A 54 13.96 -30.86 21.59
CA GLU A 54 13.22 -29.82 20.90
C GLU A 54 11.85 -30.34 20.45
N ALA A 55 11.80 -31.53 19.84
CA ALA A 55 10.55 -32.19 19.48
C ALA A 55 9.66 -32.46 20.70
N PHE A 56 10.27 -32.88 21.83
CA PHE A 56 9.59 -33.06 23.10
C PHE A 56 8.98 -31.74 23.60
N ASN A 57 9.77 -30.67 23.63
CA ASN A 57 9.33 -29.35 24.11
C ASN A 57 8.23 -28.76 23.22
N ALA A 58 8.39 -28.82 21.90
CA ALA A 58 7.39 -28.36 20.94
C ALA A 58 6.06 -29.10 21.11
N THR A 59 6.11 -30.41 21.35
CA THR A 59 4.92 -31.22 21.61
C THR A 59 4.23 -30.83 22.91
N CYS A 60 4.99 -30.55 23.98
CA CYS A 60 4.43 -30.02 25.22
C CYS A 60 3.76 -28.64 25.02
N GLN A 61 4.36 -27.75 24.24
CA GLN A 61 3.78 -26.44 23.93
C GLN A 61 2.47 -26.57 23.13
N PHE A 62 2.45 -27.46 22.14
CA PHE A 62 1.23 -27.76 21.38
C PHE A 62 0.10 -28.24 22.29
N GLN A 63 0.37 -29.16 23.21
CA GLN A 63 -0.63 -29.64 24.17
C GLN A 63 -1.16 -28.52 25.07
N LEU A 64 -0.29 -27.62 25.52
CA LEU A 64 -0.69 -26.45 26.32
C LEU A 64 -1.54 -25.48 25.52
N ALA A 65 -1.22 -25.25 24.24
CA ALA A 65 -1.98 -24.38 23.35
C ALA A 65 -3.40 -24.92 23.13
N ILE A 66 -3.54 -26.23 22.85
CA ILE A 66 -4.84 -26.88 22.70
C ILE A 66 -5.66 -26.81 23.99
N ALA A 67 -5.04 -27.05 25.15
CA ALA A 67 -5.72 -26.96 26.44
C ALA A 67 -6.24 -25.54 26.71
N LYS A 68 -5.43 -24.51 26.43
CA LYS A 68 -5.84 -23.10 26.57
C LYS A 68 -6.98 -22.74 25.62
N ALA A 69 -6.89 -23.15 24.35
CA ALA A 69 -7.95 -22.92 23.37
C ALA A 69 -9.26 -23.59 23.80
N TRP A 70 -9.19 -24.80 24.36
CA TRP A 70 -10.35 -25.49 24.90
C TRP A 70 -10.95 -24.76 26.11
N GLU A 71 -10.14 -24.32 27.08
CA GLU A 71 -10.61 -23.56 28.24
C GLU A 71 -11.30 -22.24 27.83
N GLN A 72 -10.83 -21.59 26.76
CA GLN A 72 -11.46 -20.38 26.22
C GLN A 72 -12.81 -20.67 25.56
N LEU A 73 -12.91 -21.76 24.80
CA LEU A 73 -14.14 -22.13 24.09
C LEU A 73 -15.19 -22.78 25.01
N TYR A 74 -14.75 -23.49 26.04
CA TYR A 74 -15.60 -24.29 26.93
C TYR A 74 -15.16 -24.17 28.40
N PRO A 75 -15.36 -23.00 29.04
CA PRO A 75 -14.86 -22.73 30.40
C PRO A 75 -15.44 -23.68 31.46
N ASP A 76 -16.63 -24.23 31.24
CA ASP A 76 -17.32 -25.14 32.17
C ASP A 76 -17.02 -26.63 31.93
N ILE A 77 -16.28 -26.99 30.87
CA ILE A 77 -16.00 -28.37 30.50
C ILE A 77 -14.48 -28.62 30.58
N PRO A 78 -13.94 -29.18 31.68
CA PRO A 78 -12.52 -29.41 31.79
C PRO A 78 -12.05 -30.52 30.84
N LEU A 79 -10.96 -30.26 30.10
CA LEU A 79 -10.29 -31.26 29.28
C LEU A 79 -9.59 -32.28 30.20
N LYS A 80 -10.20 -33.44 30.41
CA LYS A 80 -9.60 -34.49 31.26
C LYS A 80 -8.57 -35.30 30.46
N ARG A 81 -7.34 -35.33 30.95
CA ARG A 81 -6.33 -36.27 30.48
C ARG A 81 -6.71 -37.68 30.91
N ILE A 82 -6.78 -38.62 29.95
CA ILE A 82 -6.95 -40.03 30.26
C ILE A 82 -5.62 -40.55 30.81
N GLU A 83 -5.59 -40.92 32.09
CA GLU A 83 -4.47 -41.69 32.65
C GLU A 83 -4.54 -43.12 32.08
N ARG A 84 -3.70 -43.43 31.08
CA ARG A 84 -3.49 -44.83 30.72
C ARG A 84 -2.76 -45.52 31.88
N LYS A 85 -3.39 -46.52 32.50
CA LYS A 85 -2.68 -47.48 33.35
C LYS A 85 -1.63 -48.18 32.48
N ASN A 86 -0.41 -48.31 33.01
CA ASN A 86 0.71 -49.04 32.40
C ASN A 86 0.44 -50.56 32.33
N ASP A 87 -0.57 -50.97 31.57
CA ASP A 87 -0.86 -52.37 31.28
C ASP A 87 -0.90 -52.57 29.77
N MET A 88 0.23 -52.32 29.10
CA MET A 88 0.56 -52.96 27.83
C MET A 88 2.07 -53.17 27.79
N GLU A 89 2.49 -54.43 27.95
CA GLU A 89 3.83 -54.89 27.61
C GLU A 89 4.15 -54.54 26.14
N PRO A 90 5.41 -54.21 25.82
CA PRO A 90 5.82 -53.96 24.45
C PRO A 90 5.68 -55.26 23.63
N GLN A 91 4.77 -55.27 22.65
CA GLN A 91 4.77 -56.33 21.66
C GLN A 91 5.98 -56.14 20.74
N THR A 92 7.01 -56.93 21.00
CA THR A 92 8.08 -57.27 20.06
C THR A 92 7.47 -57.70 18.72
N THR A 93 7.60 -56.90 17.67
CA THR A 93 7.48 -57.39 16.29
C THR A 93 8.86 -57.84 15.83
N GLN A 94 8.95 -59.14 15.54
CA GLN A 94 10.16 -59.83 15.10
C GLN A 94 10.66 -59.34 13.74
N PRO A 95 11.96 -59.49 13.42
CA PRO A 95 12.52 -59.15 12.12
C PRO A 95 12.13 -60.21 11.08
N LEU A 96 11.64 -59.78 9.91
CA LEU A 96 11.48 -60.65 8.76
C LEU A 96 12.76 -60.58 7.90
N ASP A 97 13.60 -61.60 8.05
CA ASP A 97 14.59 -61.96 7.03
C ASP A 97 13.98 -62.98 6.05
N SER A 98 14.29 -62.77 4.76
CA SER A 98 14.40 -63.73 3.66
C SER A 98 13.16 -64.47 3.13
N ILE A 99 12.71 -64.07 1.92
CA ILE A 99 12.41 -65.00 0.81
C ILE A 99 12.97 -64.41 -0.51
N ASP A 100 13.63 -65.31 -1.25
CA ASP A 100 14.50 -65.20 -2.42
C ASP A 100 13.69 -65.12 -3.77
N PRO A 101 14.28 -65.23 -4.98
CA PRO A 101 14.39 -64.14 -5.94
C PRO A 101 13.90 -64.56 -7.34
N ASP A 102 12.62 -64.48 -7.69
CA ASP A 102 12.25 -64.70 -9.09
C ASP A 102 10.87 -64.10 -9.43
N SER A 103 10.89 -62.92 -10.03
CA SER A 103 10.00 -62.62 -11.15
C SER A 103 10.54 -61.42 -11.94
N LYS A 104 11.25 -61.80 -13.00
CA LYS A 104 11.68 -60.96 -14.13
C LYS A 104 10.52 -60.11 -14.68
N LYS A 105 10.75 -58.80 -14.77
CA LYS A 105 10.97 -58.01 -16.01
C LYS A 105 11.11 -56.53 -15.57
N ILE A 106 12.30 -55.91 -15.55
CA ILE A 106 13.16 -55.49 -16.69
C ILE A 106 12.30 -54.72 -17.70
N SER A 107 12.52 -53.45 -18.03
CA SER A 107 13.76 -52.66 -18.18
C SER A 107 13.41 -51.16 -18.18
N GLU A 108 14.19 -50.31 -17.53
CA GLU A 108 15.15 -49.34 -18.14
C GLU A 108 14.50 -48.36 -19.15
N PHE A 109 14.64 -47.04 -19.03
CA PHE A 109 15.93 -46.35 -19.12
C PHE A 109 15.93 -44.98 -18.43
N VAL A 110 17.06 -44.74 -17.76
CA VAL A 110 17.68 -43.45 -17.43
C VAL A 110 17.77 -42.54 -18.66
N SER A 111 17.57 -41.22 -18.49
CA SER A 111 18.50 -40.17 -18.97
C SER A 111 18.12 -38.77 -18.50
N THR A 112 19.13 -38.11 -17.94
CA THR A 112 19.29 -36.71 -17.54
C THR A 112 19.05 -35.67 -18.65
N PRO A 113 18.95 -34.36 -18.30
CA PRO A 113 18.30 -33.33 -19.11
C PRO A 113 19.24 -32.71 -20.15
N LYS A 114 18.65 -32.19 -21.24
CA LYS A 114 19.32 -31.22 -22.13
C LYS A 114 18.35 -30.14 -22.57
N ASP A 115 18.93 -28.94 -22.63
CA ASP A 115 18.45 -27.70 -23.22
C ASP A 115 17.58 -27.90 -24.47
N GLN A 116 16.49 -27.14 -24.55
CA GLN A 116 16.09 -26.43 -25.76
C GLN A 116 14.94 -25.46 -25.44
N ALA A 117 15.15 -24.20 -25.83
CA ALA A 117 14.08 -23.21 -25.99
C ALA A 117 13.01 -23.70 -26.97
N PRO A 118 11.79 -23.14 -26.92
CA PRO A 118 10.98 -23.08 -28.12
C PRO A 118 10.55 -21.66 -28.47
N GLU A 119 10.84 -21.29 -29.71
CA GLU A 119 10.09 -20.30 -30.47
C GLU A 119 8.69 -20.85 -30.83
N ASN A 120 7.72 -19.93 -30.82
CA ASN A 120 6.55 -19.81 -31.69
C ASN A 120 5.82 -21.08 -32.15
N SER A 121 4.60 -21.25 -31.63
CA SER A 121 3.49 -21.74 -32.47
C SER A 121 2.27 -20.85 -32.29
N VAL A 122 1.83 -20.31 -33.43
CA VAL A 122 0.65 -19.48 -33.63
C VAL A 122 -0.58 -20.38 -33.59
N ILE A 123 -1.50 -20.15 -32.67
CA ILE A 123 -2.90 -20.56 -32.80
C ILE A 123 -3.76 -19.33 -32.53
N LYS A 124 -4.50 -18.93 -33.58
CA LYS A 124 -5.53 -17.89 -33.58
C LYS A 124 -6.69 -18.31 -32.68
N SER A 125 -7.08 -17.45 -31.74
CA SER A 125 -8.42 -17.47 -31.16
C SER A 125 -9.01 -16.06 -31.19
N GLU A 126 -10.19 -15.97 -31.76
CA GLU A 126 -10.89 -14.76 -32.14
C GLU A 126 -11.34 -13.90 -30.95
N HIS A 127 -11.40 -12.60 -31.22
CA HIS A 127 -11.84 -11.52 -30.36
C HIS A 127 -13.21 -11.76 -29.70
N ARG A 128 -13.27 -11.46 -28.40
CA ARG A 128 -14.47 -10.88 -27.79
C ARG A 128 -14.04 -9.91 -26.68
N LEU A 129 -14.10 -8.61 -26.99
CA LEU A 129 -13.90 -7.51 -26.04
C LEU A 129 -15.06 -7.46 -25.04
N PRO A 130 -14.81 -7.31 -23.72
CA PRO A 130 -15.83 -6.85 -22.79
C PRO A 130 -15.96 -5.31 -22.81
N PRO A 131 -17.13 -4.74 -22.48
CA PRO A 131 -17.39 -3.32 -22.61
C PRO A 131 -16.74 -2.49 -21.50
N ILE A 132 -16.33 -1.29 -21.92
CA ILE A 132 -15.80 -0.17 -21.14
C ILE A 132 -16.91 0.37 -20.22
N MET A 133 -16.61 0.52 -18.93
CA MET A 133 -17.46 1.25 -17.98
C MET A 133 -17.18 2.74 -18.12
N GLU A 134 -18.18 3.49 -18.56
CA GLU A 134 -18.22 4.96 -18.57
C GLU A 134 -18.65 5.50 -17.19
N GLU A 135 -18.07 6.65 -16.84
CA GLU A 135 -18.37 7.46 -15.66
C GLU A 135 -19.82 8.01 -15.69
N PRO A 136 -20.47 8.25 -14.53
CA PRO A 136 -21.78 8.90 -14.50
C PRO A 136 -21.65 10.43 -14.35
N ASP A 137 -22.18 11.13 -15.34
CA ASP A 137 -22.52 12.56 -15.29
C ASP A 137 -23.88 12.77 -14.62
N GLU A 138 -23.96 13.81 -13.77
CA GLU A 138 -25.18 14.29 -13.13
C GLU A 138 -26.09 15.04 -14.11
N SER A 139 -27.42 14.80 -14.04
CA SER A 139 -28.43 15.84 -14.32
C SER A 139 -29.79 15.51 -13.68
N ASP A 140 -30.15 16.39 -12.74
CA ASP A 140 -31.45 16.94 -12.31
C ASP A 140 -32.80 16.20 -12.53
N ALA A 141 -33.49 16.05 -11.38
CA ALA A 141 -34.89 16.39 -11.05
C ALA A 141 -36.01 16.14 -12.10
N ASP A 142 -37.19 15.59 -11.80
CA ASP A 142 -38.02 15.80 -10.61
C ASP A 142 -39.17 14.76 -10.57
N ASN A 143 -39.47 14.30 -9.36
CA ASN A 143 -40.81 14.14 -8.77
C ASN A 143 -41.93 13.32 -9.50
N ASP A 144 -42.25 12.13 -8.95
CA ASP A 144 -43.65 11.71 -8.74
C ASP A 144 -43.74 10.56 -7.72
N THR A 145 -44.46 10.76 -6.62
CA THR A 145 -45.50 9.85 -6.09
C THR A 145 -45.95 10.29 -4.69
N SER A 146 -47.25 10.57 -4.53
CA SER A 146 -48.13 9.81 -3.62
C SER A 146 -49.48 10.49 -3.32
N HIS A 147 -50.52 9.65 -3.33
CA HIS A 147 -51.77 9.67 -2.55
C HIS A 147 -52.97 10.58 -2.92
N LYS A 148 -54.07 9.88 -3.28
CA LYS A 148 -55.52 10.21 -3.18
C LYS A 148 -55.93 10.64 -1.75
N PRO A 149 -57.08 11.34 -1.48
CA PRO A 149 -58.44 10.91 -1.93
C PRO A 149 -59.59 11.95 -2.09
N GLN A 150 -60.67 11.45 -2.73
CA GLN A 150 -62.12 11.66 -2.47
C GLN A 150 -62.95 12.86 -3.00
N ASP A 151 -64.19 12.47 -3.35
CA ASP A 151 -65.38 13.17 -3.86
C ASP A 151 -65.83 14.44 -3.11
N ILE A 152 -66.54 15.34 -3.82
CA ILE A 152 -67.96 15.73 -3.58
C ILE A 152 -68.43 16.75 -4.63
N SER A 153 -69.66 16.53 -5.09
CA SER A 153 -70.53 17.33 -5.98
C SER A 153 -70.71 18.82 -5.63
N ASN A 154 -70.98 19.69 -6.63
CA ASN A 154 -72.33 20.15 -7.04
C ASN A 154 -72.36 21.60 -7.63
N LYS A 155 -73.18 21.74 -8.69
CA LYS A 155 -73.93 22.93 -9.18
C LYS A 155 -73.21 24.16 -9.78
N LYS A 156 -73.45 24.39 -11.07
CA LYS A 156 -73.70 25.72 -11.67
C LYS A 156 -74.71 25.60 -12.82
N ASN A 157 -75.62 26.56 -12.91
CA ASN A 157 -76.53 26.85 -14.02
C ASN A 157 -76.72 28.40 -14.06
N PRO A 158 -77.31 29.04 -15.09
CA PRO A 158 -76.64 29.39 -16.36
C PRO A 158 -76.88 30.86 -16.85
N GLU A 159 -76.34 31.16 -18.05
CA GLU A 159 -76.83 32.09 -19.11
C GLU A 159 -76.61 33.64 -18.98
N PRO A 160 -76.56 34.45 -20.09
CA PRO A 160 -77.05 34.15 -21.45
C PRO A 160 -76.28 34.61 -22.71
N GLU A 161 -76.79 34.08 -23.84
CA GLU A 161 -76.44 34.19 -25.26
C GLU A 161 -76.54 35.59 -25.91
N ARG A 162 -75.78 35.81 -27.01
CA ARG A 162 -76.26 36.42 -28.28
C ARG A 162 -75.27 36.25 -29.47
N GLN A 163 -75.68 35.39 -30.41
CA GLN A 163 -75.70 35.36 -31.91
C GLN A 163 -74.89 36.33 -32.85
N PRO A 164 -74.72 35.98 -34.17
CA PRO A 164 -73.45 36.00 -34.94
C PRO A 164 -73.34 36.91 -36.20
N ASP A 165 -72.11 36.92 -36.77
CA ASP A 165 -71.61 37.16 -38.17
C ASP A 165 -71.82 38.53 -38.85
N PRO A 166 -70.89 39.06 -39.71
CA PRO A 166 -70.56 38.46 -41.01
C PRO A 166 -69.17 38.85 -41.60
N ASN A 167 -68.15 37.97 -41.57
CA ASN A 167 -67.02 38.07 -42.53
C ASN A 167 -66.15 36.80 -42.54
N ALA A 168 -66.78 35.64 -42.60
CA ALA A 168 -66.12 34.40 -42.95
C ALA A 168 -65.66 34.44 -44.42
N ILE A 169 -64.35 34.47 -44.66
CA ILE A 169 -63.72 34.17 -45.95
C ILE A 169 -63.19 32.72 -45.89
N GLN A 170 -63.49 31.96 -46.94
CA GLN A 170 -63.23 30.52 -47.07
C GLN A 170 -61.76 30.19 -47.44
N PRO A 171 -61.30 28.94 -47.23
CA PRO A 171 -59.93 28.53 -47.53
C PRO A 171 -59.65 28.54 -49.05
N GLY A 172 -58.64 29.29 -49.50
CA GLY A 172 -58.14 29.21 -50.90
C GLY A 172 -57.79 30.51 -51.65
N GLN A 173 -57.61 31.67 -51.00
CA GLN A 173 -57.11 32.89 -51.67
C GLN A 173 -55.77 33.37 -51.11
N VAL A 174 -54.84 33.68 -52.02
CA VAL A 174 -53.49 34.21 -51.74
C VAL A 174 -53.49 35.72 -52.05
N PRO A 175 -53.08 36.59 -51.11
CA PRO A 175 -52.65 37.95 -51.42
C PRO A 175 -51.12 38.04 -51.57
N SER A 176 -50.67 38.76 -52.61
CA SER A 176 -49.26 38.96 -52.96
C SER A 176 -48.46 39.74 -51.92
N SER A 177 -47.30 39.16 -51.60
CA SER A 177 -46.00 39.77 -51.29
C SER A 177 -45.93 41.23 -50.82
N ALA A 178 -45.60 41.42 -49.54
CA ALA A 178 -44.61 42.40 -49.14
C ALA A 178 -43.43 41.64 -48.52
N SER A 179 -42.28 41.64 -49.20
CA SER A 179 -41.06 40.99 -48.69
C SER A 179 -40.63 41.68 -47.38
N PRO A 180 -40.37 40.93 -46.30
CA PRO A 180 -39.61 41.46 -45.17
C PRO A 180 -38.21 41.85 -45.66
N PRO A 181 -37.56 42.87 -45.10
CA PRO A 181 -36.16 43.12 -45.39
C PRO A 181 -35.36 41.85 -45.07
N THR A 182 -34.64 41.35 -46.06
CA THR A 182 -33.72 40.23 -45.94
C THR A 182 -32.73 40.59 -44.83
N LYS A 183 -32.87 39.98 -43.64
CA LYS A 183 -31.80 40.00 -42.65
C LYS A 183 -30.61 39.33 -43.32
N SER A 184 -29.57 40.10 -43.63
CA SER A 184 -28.26 39.56 -43.99
C SER A 184 -27.91 38.44 -43.00
N PRO A 185 -27.34 37.30 -43.43
CA PRO A 185 -26.93 36.26 -42.50
C PRO A 185 -26.04 36.91 -41.45
N ALA A 186 -26.45 36.83 -40.18
CA ALA A 186 -25.62 37.30 -39.09
C ALA A 186 -24.26 36.59 -39.21
N LEU A 187 -23.18 37.36 -39.39
CA LEU A 187 -21.84 36.82 -39.42
C LEU A 187 -21.64 35.99 -38.15
N ARG A 188 -21.54 34.67 -38.30
CA ARG A 188 -21.23 33.77 -37.20
C ARG A 188 -19.72 33.83 -36.98
N ALA A 189 -19.32 34.16 -35.77
CA ALA A 189 -17.94 34.20 -35.32
C ALA A 189 -17.76 33.31 -34.09
N THR A 190 -16.61 32.66 -34.00
CA THR A 190 -16.20 31.84 -32.85
C THR A 190 -14.91 32.38 -32.29
N PHE A 191 -14.76 32.34 -30.97
CA PHE A 191 -13.59 32.87 -30.26
C PHE A 191 -13.08 31.84 -29.28
N HIS A 192 -11.77 31.60 -29.29
CA HIS A 192 -11.13 30.64 -28.39
C HIS A 192 -10.00 31.29 -27.59
N LEU A 193 -9.90 30.87 -26.33
CA LEU A 193 -8.80 31.15 -25.42
C LEU A 193 -8.40 29.85 -24.70
N PRO A 194 -7.10 29.63 -24.48
CA PRO A 194 -6.65 28.56 -23.59
C PRO A 194 -7.04 28.88 -22.14
N ASN A 195 -7.26 27.83 -21.33
CA ASN A 195 -7.57 28.00 -19.92
C ASN A 195 -6.41 28.68 -19.18
N ALA A 196 -6.73 29.56 -18.24
CA ALA A 196 -5.77 30.16 -17.33
C ALA A 196 -5.75 29.41 -15.98
N ARG A 197 -4.86 29.85 -15.07
CA ARG A 197 -4.82 29.38 -13.69
C ARG A 197 -4.58 30.55 -12.74
N VAL A 198 -5.24 30.54 -11.59
CA VAL A 198 -5.03 31.54 -10.52
C VAL A 198 -3.55 31.57 -10.13
N GLY A 199 -2.99 32.77 -9.99
CA GLY A 199 -1.62 33.01 -9.56
C GLY A 199 -0.53 32.72 -10.61
N VAL A 200 -0.88 32.25 -11.80
CA VAL A 200 0.07 31.98 -12.90
C VAL A 200 0.03 33.11 -13.92
N GLU A 201 1.18 33.60 -14.36
CA GLU A 201 1.25 34.56 -15.46
C GLU A 201 0.59 33.98 -16.72
N TYR A 202 -0.35 34.74 -17.28
CA TYR A 202 -1.15 34.36 -18.42
C TYR A 202 -0.91 35.35 -19.56
N VAL A 203 -0.58 34.83 -20.73
CA VAL A 203 -0.44 35.57 -21.99
C VAL A 203 -1.02 34.71 -23.10
N ALA A 204 -2.12 35.14 -23.71
CA ALA A 204 -2.75 34.40 -24.81
C ALA A 204 -3.46 35.33 -25.81
N VAL A 205 -3.33 35.01 -27.10
CA VAL A 205 -4.05 35.66 -28.19
C VAL A 205 -5.48 35.10 -28.26
N ILE A 206 -6.47 35.98 -28.43
CA ILE A 206 -7.85 35.54 -28.70
C ILE A 206 -7.95 35.12 -30.17
N ASP A 207 -8.13 33.82 -30.42
CA ASP A 207 -8.31 33.29 -31.78
C ASP A 207 -9.76 33.44 -32.22
N GLY A 208 -10.03 34.48 -33.02
CA GLY A 208 -11.33 34.78 -33.59
C GLY A 208 -11.43 34.30 -35.05
N ARG A 209 -12.45 33.47 -35.34
CA ARG A 209 -12.72 32.92 -36.67
C ARG A 209 -14.14 33.22 -37.14
N ALA A 210 -14.28 33.64 -38.39
CA ALA A 210 -15.57 33.68 -39.06
C ALA A 210 -16.01 32.26 -39.48
N ALA A 211 -17.27 32.11 -39.90
CA ALA A 211 -17.80 30.83 -40.40
C ALA A 211 -17.07 30.26 -41.63
N ASP A 212 -16.34 31.09 -42.37
CA ASP A 212 -15.50 30.71 -43.50
C ASP A 212 -14.00 30.63 -43.14
N ASP A 213 -13.69 30.51 -41.84
CA ASP A 213 -12.36 30.34 -41.24
C ASP A 213 -11.39 31.54 -41.41
N ARG A 214 -11.90 32.68 -41.89
CA ARG A 214 -11.12 33.92 -41.94
C ARG A 214 -10.82 34.44 -40.52
N PRO A 215 -9.59 34.94 -40.28
CA PRO A 215 -9.22 35.53 -39.00
C PRO A 215 -9.99 36.85 -38.76
N LEU A 216 -10.26 37.12 -37.49
CA LEU A 216 -10.96 38.32 -37.02
C LEU A 216 -10.02 39.17 -36.16
N GLU A 217 -10.03 40.49 -36.36
CA GLU A 217 -9.32 41.42 -35.49
C GLU A 217 -10.17 41.70 -34.24
N ILE A 218 -9.57 41.54 -33.06
CA ILE A 218 -10.21 41.88 -31.78
C ILE A 218 -9.90 43.34 -31.43
N LEU A 219 -10.94 44.14 -31.29
CA LEU A 219 -10.84 45.57 -31.06
C LEU A 219 -10.80 45.93 -29.57
N ASP A 220 -11.53 45.17 -28.76
CA ASP A 220 -11.77 45.48 -27.35
C ASP A 220 -12.35 44.27 -26.62
N VAL A 221 -12.04 44.11 -25.34
CA VAL A 221 -12.53 43.02 -24.49
C VAL A 221 -12.84 43.58 -23.11
N LYS A 222 -14.04 43.31 -22.60
CA LYS A 222 -14.45 43.69 -21.25
C LYS A 222 -14.01 42.61 -20.27
N VAL A 223 -12.93 42.88 -19.55
CA VAL A 223 -12.38 42.01 -18.52
C VAL A 223 -12.88 42.46 -17.14
N PRO A 224 -13.37 41.56 -16.27
CA PRO A 224 -13.70 41.89 -14.88
C PRO A 224 -12.50 42.46 -14.13
N ALA A 225 -12.71 43.51 -13.33
CA ALA A 225 -11.62 44.25 -12.67
C ALA A 225 -10.86 43.42 -11.64
N ASP A 226 -11.54 42.47 -11.01
CA ASP A 226 -11.01 41.52 -10.03
C ASP A 226 -10.28 40.33 -10.67
N LEU A 227 -10.42 40.11 -11.98
CA LEU A 227 -9.79 38.97 -12.65
C LEU A 227 -8.26 39.13 -12.72
N GLY A 228 -7.71 40.35 -12.70
CA GLY A 228 -6.26 40.58 -12.79
C GLY A 228 -5.66 40.39 -14.20
N LEU A 229 -6.52 40.39 -15.23
CA LEU A 229 -6.13 40.34 -16.64
C LEU A 229 -6.48 41.65 -17.35
N SER A 230 -5.75 41.95 -18.42
CA SER A 230 -5.95 43.14 -19.24
C SER A 230 -5.78 42.80 -20.72
N PHE A 231 -6.57 43.45 -21.57
CA PHE A 231 -6.52 43.25 -23.02
C PHE A 231 -5.54 44.23 -23.68
N HIS A 232 -4.63 43.69 -24.48
CA HIS A 232 -3.61 44.40 -25.23
C HIS A 232 -3.93 44.34 -26.72
N ARG A 233 -4.55 45.41 -27.23
CA ARG A 233 -5.03 45.50 -28.62
C ARG A 233 -3.93 45.30 -29.67
N GLU A 234 -2.71 45.78 -29.43
CA GLU A 234 -1.60 45.71 -30.39
C GLU A 234 -1.31 44.27 -30.88
N HIS A 235 -1.58 43.28 -30.02
CA HIS A 235 -1.32 41.85 -30.30
C HIS A 235 -2.59 40.99 -30.23
N GLY A 236 -3.75 41.58 -29.89
CA GLY A 236 -4.99 40.85 -29.67
C GLY A 236 -4.94 39.89 -28.46
N GLU A 237 -4.17 40.25 -27.44
CA GLU A 237 -3.84 39.34 -26.32
C GLU A 237 -4.50 39.75 -25.00
N LEU A 238 -4.82 38.76 -24.18
CA LEU A 238 -5.03 38.94 -22.74
C LEU A 238 -3.73 38.67 -21.99
N ARG A 239 -3.36 39.58 -21.09
CA ARG A 239 -2.16 39.48 -20.26
C ARG A 239 -2.43 39.81 -18.79
N GLY A 240 -1.75 39.12 -17.89
CA GLY A 240 -1.75 39.41 -16.45
C GLY A 240 -1.62 38.14 -15.60
N THR A 241 -2.06 38.22 -14.35
CA THR A 241 -2.07 37.08 -13.43
C THR A 241 -3.47 36.94 -12.86
N PRO A 242 -4.21 35.86 -13.22
CA PRO A 242 -5.57 35.68 -12.72
C PRO A 242 -5.61 35.62 -11.19
N GLN A 243 -6.54 36.33 -10.56
CA GLN A 243 -6.67 36.37 -9.09
C GLN A 243 -7.82 35.51 -8.56
N VAL A 244 -8.81 35.20 -9.41
CA VAL A 244 -10.02 34.48 -9.03
C VAL A 244 -10.29 33.41 -10.09
N ASP A 245 -10.67 32.21 -9.65
CA ASP A 245 -11.05 31.11 -10.54
C ASP A 245 -12.48 31.27 -11.06
N GLY A 246 -12.85 30.44 -12.05
CA GLY A 246 -14.20 30.34 -12.59
C GLY A 246 -14.28 30.52 -14.11
N ASP A 247 -15.51 30.52 -14.60
CA ASP A 247 -15.85 30.59 -16.01
C ASP A 247 -16.31 31.99 -16.40
N TYR A 248 -15.49 32.69 -17.19
CA TYR A 248 -15.71 34.08 -17.58
C TYR A 248 -16.12 34.17 -19.04
N ARG A 249 -17.39 34.50 -19.31
CA ARG A 249 -17.82 34.91 -20.66
C ARG A 249 -17.44 36.37 -20.89
N LEU A 250 -16.32 36.59 -21.56
CA LEU A 250 -15.74 37.92 -21.82
C LEU A 250 -16.42 38.57 -23.03
N PRO A 251 -17.21 39.65 -22.85
CA PRO A 251 -17.77 40.38 -23.98
C PRO A 251 -16.65 41.07 -24.76
N LEU A 252 -16.66 40.95 -26.08
CA LEU A 252 -15.64 41.52 -26.95
C LEU A 252 -16.25 42.22 -28.16
N ARG A 253 -15.46 43.11 -28.76
CA ARG A 253 -15.74 43.73 -30.06
C ARG A 253 -14.71 43.29 -31.07
N TRP A 254 -15.15 43.02 -32.29
CA TRP A 254 -14.30 42.48 -33.34
C TRP A 254 -14.67 43.06 -34.71
N THR A 255 -13.78 42.92 -35.69
CA THR A 255 -14.02 43.27 -37.08
C THR A 255 -13.37 42.25 -38.02
N PRO A 256 -14.01 41.87 -39.14
CA PRO A 256 -13.33 41.14 -40.20
C PRO A 256 -12.13 41.92 -40.72
N GLU A 257 -11.06 41.23 -41.08
CA GLU A 257 -9.88 41.87 -41.64
C GLU A 257 -10.23 42.69 -42.90
N GLY A 258 -9.84 43.96 -42.90
CA GLY A 258 -10.13 44.91 -44.00
C GLY A 258 -11.54 45.50 -44.02
N ASP A 259 -12.37 45.21 -43.02
CA ASP A 259 -13.68 45.85 -42.81
C ASP A 259 -13.56 47.01 -41.79
N SER A 260 -14.51 47.93 -41.85
CA SER A 260 -14.66 49.03 -40.88
C SER A 260 -15.87 48.83 -39.96
N ALA A 261 -16.69 47.81 -40.22
CA ALA A 261 -17.81 47.45 -39.36
C ALA A 261 -17.32 46.77 -38.06
N SER A 262 -17.85 47.23 -36.92
CA SER A 262 -17.61 46.62 -35.61
C SER A 262 -18.79 45.75 -35.21
N TYR A 263 -18.49 44.53 -34.79
CA TYR A 263 -19.43 43.55 -34.31
C TYR A 263 -19.14 43.21 -32.85
N SER A 264 -20.15 42.69 -32.14
CA SER A 264 -20.02 42.22 -30.77
C SER A 264 -20.02 40.69 -30.72
N GLY A 265 -19.30 40.13 -29.77
CA GLY A 265 -19.26 38.70 -29.49
C GLY A 265 -18.89 38.45 -28.03
N GLU A 266 -18.70 37.18 -27.68
CA GLU A 266 -18.20 36.75 -26.39
C GLU A 266 -17.18 35.63 -26.56
N CYS A 267 -16.20 35.57 -25.68
CA CYS A 267 -15.21 34.49 -25.61
C CYS A 267 -15.22 33.92 -24.19
N LEU A 268 -15.26 32.58 -24.08
CA LEU A 268 -15.17 31.91 -22.79
C LEU A 268 -13.69 31.80 -22.38
N LEU A 269 -13.38 32.30 -21.19
CA LEU A 269 -12.12 32.06 -20.50
C LEU A 269 -12.40 31.26 -19.23
N ILE A 270 -11.83 30.07 -19.12
CA ILE A 270 -11.85 29.26 -17.90
C ILE A 270 -10.57 29.55 -17.12
N VAL A 271 -10.70 30.01 -15.87
CA VAL A 271 -9.57 30.17 -14.95
C VAL A 271 -9.65 29.08 -13.90
N ASN A 272 -8.70 28.14 -13.92
CA ASN A 272 -8.65 27.07 -12.94
C ASN A 272 -8.13 27.61 -11.59
N PRO A 273 -8.65 27.14 -10.44
CA PRO A 273 -8.11 27.47 -9.14
C PRO A 273 -6.66 26.99 -8.99
N ASP A 274 -5.95 27.54 -8.00
CA ASP A 274 -4.72 26.92 -7.52
C ASP A 274 -5.09 25.55 -6.91
N PRO A 275 -4.57 24.42 -7.41
CA PRO A 275 -4.85 23.11 -6.83
C PRO A 275 -4.59 23.05 -5.32
N LYS A 276 -3.65 23.86 -4.81
CA LYS A 276 -3.35 23.94 -3.37
C LYS A 276 -4.46 24.59 -2.56
N SER A 277 -5.20 25.55 -3.12
CA SER A 277 -6.26 26.27 -2.39
C SER A 277 -7.52 25.43 -2.18
N LEU A 278 -7.65 24.29 -2.87
CA LEU A 278 -8.76 23.35 -2.71
C LEU A 278 -8.61 22.47 -1.46
N TRP A 279 -7.38 22.29 -0.97
CA TRP A 279 -7.10 21.47 0.20
C TRP A 279 -7.48 22.21 1.48
N LYS A 280 -8.18 21.52 2.37
CA LYS A 280 -8.62 22.03 3.67
C LYS A 280 -7.87 21.27 4.75
N ILE A 281 -7.55 21.94 5.84
CA ILE A 281 -7.01 21.29 7.04
C ILE A 281 -8.15 21.17 8.03
N ILE A 282 -8.73 19.97 8.10
CA ILE A 282 -9.82 19.63 9.00
C ILE A 282 -9.26 18.75 10.13
N GLU A 283 -9.57 19.14 11.37
CA GLU A 283 -9.20 18.33 12.53
C GLU A 283 -10.14 17.13 12.66
N PRO A 284 -9.61 15.95 13.03
CA PRO A 284 -10.47 14.80 13.23
C PRO A 284 -11.39 14.97 14.43
N PRO A 285 -12.54 14.27 14.44
CA PRO A 285 -13.44 14.30 15.59
C PRO A 285 -12.72 13.87 16.87
N THR A 286 -12.89 14.62 17.96
CA THR A 286 -12.21 14.36 19.25
C THR A 286 -12.64 13.05 19.89
N ASP A 287 -13.80 12.52 19.50
CA ASP A 287 -14.40 11.27 19.99
C ASP A 287 -14.14 10.08 19.04
N ALA A 288 -13.42 10.28 17.94
CA ALA A 288 -13.05 9.21 17.04
C ALA A 288 -12.16 8.17 17.76
N PRO A 289 -12.36 6.86 17.50
CA PRO A 289 -11.53 5.81 18.08
C PRO A 289 -10.10 5.89 17.55
N TYR A 290 -9.17 5.35 18.36
CA TYR A 290 -7.75 5.25 18.02
C TYR A 290 -7.14 6.62 17.62
N PRO A 291 -7.17 7.62 18.52
CA PRO A 291 -6.57 8.91 18.21
C PRO A 291 -5.06 8.74 17.98
N LYS A 292 -4.54 9.36 16.91
CA LYS A 292 -3.12 9.35 16.54
C LYS A 292 -2.61 10.78 16.37
N PRO A 293 -1.41 11.15 16.84
CA PRO A 293 -0.82 12.44 16.51
C PRO A 293 -0.62 12.61 15.00
N HIS A 294 -0.83 13.83 14.48
CA HIS A 294 -0.61 14.13 13.05
C HIS A 294 0.85 13.96 12.62
N LEU A 295 1.77 14.21 13.55
CA LEU A 295 3.20 14.22 13.35
C LEU A 295 3.86 13.31 14.39
N ASP A 296 4.79 12.45 13.99
CA ASP A 296 5.69 11.72 14.90
C ASP A 296 7.09 11.67 14.28
N GLY A 297 8.11 11.80 15.11
CA GLY A 297 9.51 11.83 14.70
C GLY A 297 10.39 11.35 15.83
N ARG A 298 11.36 10.47 15.52
CA ARG A 298 12.28 9.89 16.50
C ARG A 298 13.67 9.74 15.93
N ARG A 299 14.66 9.88 16.82
CA ARG A 299 16.08 9.60 16.56
C ARG A 299 16.62 8.73 17.68
N ILE A 300 17.37 7.69 17.31
CA ILE A 300 18.10 6.82 18.23
C ILE A 300 19.55 6.73 17.74
N ALA A 301 20.50 6.94 18.65
CA ALA A 301 21.90 6.61 18.41
C ALA A 301 22.12 5.14 18.78
N GLY A 302 22.64 4.35 17.84
CA GLY A 302 23.00 2.95 18.05
C GLY A 302 24.52 2.75 18.08
N ASP A 303 24.95 1.49 18.14
CA ASP A 303 26.37 1.14 18.05
C ASP A 303 26.88 1.29 16.61
N GLY A 304 27.72 2.30 16.39
CA GLY A 304 28.27 2.63 15.07
C GLY A 304 27.25 3.10 14.03
N VAL A 305 26.00 3.38 14.42
CA VAL A 305 24.91 3.79 13.51
C VAL A 305 24.02 4.86 14.12
N GLN A 306 23.30 5.58 13.25
CA GLN A 306 22.22 6.48 13.64
C GLN A 306 20.92 6.04 12.96
N VAL A 307 19.86 5.89 13.76
CA VAL A 307 18.53 5.47 13.32
C VAL A 307 17.55 6.63 13.48
N PHE A 308 16.74 6.89 12.44
CA PHE A 308 15.77 7.96 12.42
C PHE A 308 14.46 7.45 11.84
N ALA A 309 13.34 8.03 12.27
CA ALA A 309 12.06 7.84 11.63
C ALA A 309 11.20 9.10 11.77
N ALA A 310 10.35 9.34 10.79
CA ALA A 310 9.40 10.44 10.78
C ALA A 310 8.14 10.03 10.04
N SER A 311 7.01 10.55 10.48
CA SER A 311 5.70 10.26 9.91
C SER A 311 4.78 11.47 10.00
N ARG A 312 4.05 11.76 8.92
CA ARG A 312 3.19 12.94 8.79
C ARG A 312 1.86 12.58 8.13
N ARG A 313 0.78 13.17 8.65
CA ARG A 313 -0.55 13.14 8.06
C ARG A 313 -0.56 13.76 6.65
N GLY A 314 -1.13 13.04 5.71
CA GLY A 314 -1.32 13.40 4.31
C GLY A 314 -2.44 14.41 4.11
N ARG A 315 -2.42 15.06 2.93
CA ARG A 315 -3.39 16.09 2.55
C ARG A 315 -4.79 15.52 2.32
N SER A 316 -4.87 14.28 1.83
CA SER A 316 -6.14 13.54 1.72
C SER A 316 -6.83 13.44 3.08
N HIS A 317 -6.08 13.02 4.10
CA HIS A 317 -6.58 12.90 5.47
C HIS A 317 -6.86 14.24 6.15
N GLU A 318 -6.03 15.26 5.90
CA GLU A 318 -6.32 16.64 6.31
C GLU A 318 -7.67 17.12 5.75
N HIS A 319 -7.93 16.91 4.47
CA HIS A 319 -9.16 17.33 3.82
C HIS A 319 -10.38 16.52 4.26
N ALA A 320 -10.19 15.23 4.52
CA ALA A 320 -11.24 14.35 5.02
C ALA A 320 -11.54 14.56 6.52
N GLY A 321 -10.66 15.24 7.26
CA GLY A 321 -10.76 15.31 8.71
C GLY A 321 -10.50 13.95 9.38
N THR A 322 -9.60 13.15 8.83
CA THR A 322 -9.17 11.88 9.41
C THR A 322 -7.75 12.00 9.97
N PHE A 323 -7.34 11.02 10.76
CA PHE A 323 -5.98 10.98 11.27
C PHE A 323 -5.05 10.35 10.25
N ARG A 324 -3.76 10.42 10.55
CA ARG A 324 -2.74 9.62 9.89
C ARG A 324 -2.98 8.13 10.18
N ASP A 325 -2.94 7.33 9.12
CA ASP A 325 -3.07 5.90 9.12
C ASP A 325 -1.69 5.20 9.13
N ASP A 326 -0.67 5.81 8.55
CA ASP A 326 0.73 5.39 8.67
C ASP A 326 1.25 5.24 10.12
N ASP A 327 2.19 4.30 10.31
CA ASP A 327 2.96 4.14 11.56
C ASP A 327 4.39 3.62 11.35
N PHE A 328 5.23 3.74 12.38
CA PHE A 328 6.60 3.23 12.38
C PHE A 328 7.05 2.70 13.73
N PHE A 329 8.07 1.84 13.70
CA PHE A 329 8.82 1.39 14.87
C PHE A 329 10.31 1.46 14.57
N ILE A 330 11.08 2.04 15.49
CA ILE A 330 12.55 2.00 15.44
C ILE A 330 13.12 1.58 16.80
N HIS A 331 14.17 0.78 16.76
CA HIS A 331 14.95 0.37 17.91
C HIS A 331 16.43 0.26 17.53
N ALA A 332 17.32 0.57 18.46
CA ALA A 332 18.73 0.26 18.34
C ALA A 332 19.22 -0.27 19.70
N ASP A 333 19.69 -1.51 19.69
CA ASP A 333 20.30 -2.17 20.84
C ASP A 333 21.79 -1.86 20.84
N THR A 334 22.26 -1.20 21.90
CA THR A 334 23.68 -0.87 22.06
C THR A 334 24.52 -2.04 22.56
N ASP A 335 23.90 -3.05 23.17
CA ASP A 335 24.62 -4.20 23.72
C ASP A 335 24.84 -5.27 22.63
N GLY A 336 23.77 -5.64 21.92
CA GLY A 336 23.84 -6.57 20.79
C GLY A 336 24.22 -5.92 19.45
N GLY A 337 24.20 -4.59 19.36
CA GLY A 337 24.56 -3.82 18.16
C GLY A 337 23.57 -3.99 16.99
N TRP A 338 22.35 -4.46 17.26
CA TRP A 338 21.29 -4.64 16.27
C TRP A 338 20.37 -3.42 16.23
N SER A 339 19.97 -3.01 15.04
CA SER A 339 18.95 -1.99 14.81
C SER A 339 17.74 -2.61 14.13
N THR A 340 16.54 -2.20 14.51
CA THR A 340 15.27 -2.60 13.90
C THR A 340 14.55 -1.36 13.40
N LEU A 341 14.07 -1.42 12.16
CA LEU A 341 13.31 -0.36 11.51
C LEU A 341 12.08 -0.99 10.88
N ILE A 342 10.91 -0.41 11.13
CA ILE A 342 9.65 -0.88 10.56
C ILE A 342 8.81 0.33 10.19
N VAL A 343 8.21 0.29 9.00
CA VAL A 343 7.15 1.22 8.59
C VAL A 343 5.95 0.42 8.10
N ALA A 344 4.76 0.96 8.31
CA ALA A 344 3.51 0.39 7.83
C ALA A 344 2.59 1.51 7.37
N ASP A 345 1.95 1.29 6.23
CA ASP A 345 0.86 2.10 5.71
C ASP A 345 -0.46 1.36 5.98
N GLY A 346 -1.43 2.10 6.53
CA GLY A 346 -2.77 1.60 6.77
C GLY A 346 -3.65 1.88 5.55
N ALA A 347 -4.27 0.85 4.98
CA ALA A 347 -5.07 1.00 3.77
C ALA A 347 -6.16 2.06 3.92
N GLY A 348 -6.17 3.11 3.08
CA GLY A 348 -7.19 4.17 3.14
C GLY A 348 -8.65 3.70 2.94
N SER A 349 -8.84 2.46 2.46
CA SER A 349 -10.16 1.82 2.36
C SER A 349 -10.63 1.12 3.64
N ALA A 350 -9.74 0.92 4.62
CA ALA A 350 -9.99 0.17 5.84
C ALA A 350 -10.26 1.11 7.02
N LYS A 351 -11.40 0.94 7.69
CA LYS A 351 -11.92 1.89 8.70
C LYS A 351 -10.98 2.14 9.91
N PHE A 352 -10.24 1.12 10.30
CA PHE A 352 -9.32 1.08 11.45
C PHE A 352 -7.88 0.80 11.00
N SER A 353 -7.56 1.07 9.73
CA SER A 353 -6.23 1.01 9.11
C SER A 353 -5.12 1.51 10.02
N ARG A 354 -5.31 2.69 10.65
CA ARG A 354 -4.32 3.29 11.55
C ARG A 354 -3.95 2.44 12.75
N GLU A 355 -4.93 1.74 13.30
CA GLU A 355 -4.74 0.86 14.44
C GLU A 355 -4.12 -0.44 13.96
N GLY A 356 -4.49 -0.91 12.77
CA GLY A 356 -3.80 -1.98 12.05
C GLY A 356 -2.30 -1.72 11.93
N ALA A 357 -1.92 -0.58 11.34
CA ALA A 357 -0.53 -0.17 11.17
C ALA A 357 0.20 -0.08 12.52
N ARG A 358 -0.40 0.56 13.53
CA ARG A 358 0.17 0.70 14.87
C ARG A 358 0.42 -0.65 15.54
N LEU A 359 -0.56 -1.57 15.46
CA LEU A 359 -0.44 -2.91 16.03
C LEU A 359 0.61 -3.73 15.28
N ALA A 360 0.65 -3.63 13.96
CA ALA A 360 1.61 -4.36 13.13
C ALA A 360 3.05 -3.96 13.44
N VAL A 361 3.38 -2.66 13.39
CA VAL A 361 4.75 -2.21 13.66
C VAL A 361 5.18 -2.49 15.10
N LYS A 362 4.24 -2.38 16.05
CA LYS A 362 4.54 -2.66 17.46
C LYS A 362 4.80 -4.14 17.70
N ALA A 363 3.89 -5.02 17.28
CA ALA A 363 4.01 -6.46 17.52
C ALA A 363 5.24 -7.04 16.81
N ALA A 364 5.46 -6.68 15.54
CA ALA A 364 6.66 -7.08 14.81
C ALA A 364 7.93 -6.52 15.47
N GLY A 365 7.93 -5.24 15.86
CA GLY A 365 9.05 -4.58 16.52
C GLY A 365 9.44 -5.26 17.83
N ASP A 366 8.46 -5.60 18.67
CA ASP A 366 8.67 -6.27 19.95
C ASP A 366 9.30 -7.66 19.75
N VAL A 367 8.81 -8.45 18.78
CA VAL A 367 9.35 -9.78 18.46
C VAL A 367 10.79 -9.70 17.96
N LEU A 368 11.04 -8.84 16.96
CA LEU A 368 12.37 -8.68 16.36
C LEU A 368 13.37 -8.22 17.41
N THR A 369 13.02 -7.20 18.19
CA THR A 369 13.90 -6.64 19.22
C THR A 369 14.23 -7.69 20.28
N LEU A 370 13.23 -8.42 20.78
CA LEU A 370 13.44 -9.44 21.82
C LEU A 370 14.31 -10.59 21.32
N ALA A 371 14.09 -11.07 20.09
CA ALA A 371 14.87 -12.17 19.53
C ALA A 371 16.32 -11.77 19.24
N LEU A 372 16.55 -10.55 18.72
CA LEU A 372 17.88 -10.04 18.41
C LEU A 372 18.69 -9.65 19.65
N ALA A 373 18.04 -9.34 20.77
CA ALA A 373 18.70 -9.17 22.06
C ALA A 373 19.05 -10.50 22.76
N GLY A 374 18.58 -11.64 22.22
CA GLY A 374 18.78 -12.97 22.80
C GLY A 374 19.71 -13.87 21.98
N GLU A 375 19.58 -15.18 22.21
CA GLU A 375 20.41 -16.23 21.58
C GLU A 375 20.38 -16.16 20.04
N THR A 376 19.24 -15.81 19.44
CA THR A 376 19.14 -15.65 17.98
C THR A 376 20.06 -14.54 17.47
N GLY A 377 20.11 -13.39 18.15
CA GLY A 377 21.01 -12.30 17.80
C GLY A 377 22.49 -12.65 17.94
N GLU A 378 22.86 -13.37 19.01
CA GLU A 378 24.23 -13.87 19.23
C GLU A 378 24.64 -14.87 18.14
N ARG A 379 23.75 -15.79 17.77
CA ARG A 379 23.98 -16.77 16.70
C ARG A 379 24.16 -16.08 15.35
N LEU A 380 23.32 -15.11 15.01
CA LEU A 380 23.43 -14.32 13.79
C LEU A 380 24.73 -13.50 13.76
N ALA A 381 25.11 -12.88 14.87
CA ALA A 381 26.37 -12.12 14.98
C ALA A 381 27.60 -13.03 14.82
N THR A 382 27.55 -14.24 15.39
CA THR A 382 28.60 -15.24 15.22
C THR A 382 28.74 -15.67 13.76
N ALA A 383 27.62 -16.03 13.11
CA ALA A 383 27.61 -16.38 11.69
C ALA A 383 28.12 -15.24 10.80
N LEU A 384 27.75 -13.98 11.12
CA LEU A 384 28.19 -12.81 10.38
C LEU A 384 29.72 -12.64 10.34
N SER A 385 30.43 -13.16 11.35
CA SER A 385 31.91 -13.12 11.40
C SER A 385 32.58 -13.92 10.27
N ASP A 386 31.87 -14.90 9.70
CA ASP A 386 32.36 -15.71 8.58
C ASP A 386 32.02 -15.11 7.21
N TRP A 387 31.30 -13.97 7.17
CA TRP A 387 30.76 -13.40 5.93
C TRP A 387 31.85 -13.08 4.91
N ASP A 388 32.97 -12.49 5.32
CA ASP A 388 34.06 -12.13 4.40
C ASP A 388 34.78 -13.36 3.83
N SER A 389 34.75 -14.50 4.54
CA SER A 389 35.40 -15.73 4.12
C SER A 389 34.51 -16.59 3.22
N ASP A 390 33.22 -16.71 3.54
CA ASP A 390 32.23 -17.44 2.74
C ASP A 390 30.87 -16.72 2.72
N PRO A 391 30.72 -15.66 1.89
CA PRO A 391 29.50 -14.87 1.84
C PRO A 391 28.25 -15.69 1.47
N THR A 392 28.41 -16.71 0.61
CA THR A 392 27.26 -17.44 0.05
C THR A 392 26.69 -18.40 1.09
N THR A 393 27.53 -19.21 1.72
CA THR A 393 27.10 -20.14 2.77
C THR A 393 26.61 -19.38 4.00
N THR A 394 27.30 -18.29 4.38
CA THR A 394 26.90 -17.45 5.51
C THR A 394 25.52 -16.84 5.27
N ALA A 395 25.29 -16.24 4.09
CA ALA A 395 23.99 -15.69 3.73
C ALA A 395 22.88 -16.76 3.76
N GLN A 396 23.13 -17.97 3.25
CA GLN A 396 22.16 -19.07 3.28
C GLN A 396 21.81 -19.51 4.71
N SER A 397 22.81 -19.65 5.58
CA SER A 397 22.62 -20.03 6.98
C SER A 397 21.80 -18.97 7.74
N MET A 398 22.21 -17.70 7.62
CA MET A 398 21.50 -16.60 8.28
C MET A 398 20.08 -16.42 7.75
N ASN A 399 19.87 -16.64 6.45
CA ASN A 399 18.55 -16.50 5.84
C ASN A 399 17.51 -17.46 6.44
N ALA A 400 17.92 -18.66 6.90
CA ALA A 400 17.00 -19.59 7.56
C ALA A 400 16.49 -19.04 8.91
N ASP A 401 17.40 -18.53 9.74
CA ASP A 401 17.07 -17.91 11.03
C ASP A 401 16.21 -16.64 10.84
N LEU A 402 16.61 -15.79 9.90
CA LEU A 402 15.91 -14.55 9.57
C LEU A 402 14.52 -14.83 8.97
N HIS A 403 14.39 -15.90 8.18
CA HIS A 403 13.10 -16.33 7.67
C HIS A 403 12.13 -16.70 8.79
N TYR A 404 12.57 -17.52 9.75
CA TYR A 404 11.74 -17.86 10.89
C TYR A 404 11.37 -16.61 11.70
N LEU A 405 12.35 -15.74 11.94
CA LEU A 405 12.15 -14.53 12.73
C LEU A 405 11.16 -13.55 12.09
N PHE A 406 11.28 -13.26 10.80
CA PHE A 406 10.32 -12.40 10.09
C PHE A 406 8.95 -13.03 9.95
N HIS A 407 8.87 -14.36 9.75
CA HIS A 407 7.59 -15.06 9.72
C HIS A 407 6.89 -14.96 11.07
N GLN A 408 7.62 -15.11 12.18
CA GLN A 408 7.08 -14.95 13.52
C GLN A 408 6.64 -13.49 13.77
N ALA A 409 7.45 -12.50 13.39
CA ALA A 409 7.09 -11.09 13.51
C ALA A 409 5.80 -10.75 12.74
N GLY A 410 5.65 -11.25 11.51
CA GLY A 410 4.43 -11.10 10.72
C GLY A 410 3.24 -11.83 11.36
N THR A 411 3.45 -13.03 11.90
CA THR A 411 2.40 -13.83 12.55
C THR A 411 1.85 -13.12 13.77
N ASP A 412 2.72 -12.59 14.63
CA ASP A 412 2.32 -11.90 15.86
C ASP A 412 1.65 -10.55 15.53
N ALA A 413 2.08 -9.87 14.47
CA ALA A 413 1.40 -8.70 13.93
C ALA A 413 -0.04 -9.01 13.47
N VAL A 414 -0.24 -10.07 12.68
CA VAL A 414 -1.57 -10.51 12.25
C VAL A 414 -2.43 -10.90 13.46
N GLN A 415 -1.86 -11.63 14.43
CA GLN A 415 -2.58 -12.05 15.62
C GLN A 415 -3.02 -10.85 16.48
N ALA A 416 -2.17 -9.82 16.62
CA ALA A 416 -2.50 -8.60 17.34
C ALA A 416 -3.69 -7.86 16.68
N ILE A 417 -3.70 -7.79 15.35
CA ILE A 417 -4.79 -7.19 14.59
C ILE A 417 -6.08 -8.02 14.74
N GLU A 418 -6.01 -9.35 14.62
CA GLU A 418 -7.17 -10.22 14.82
C GLU A 418 -7.76 -10.09 16.22
N GLN A 419 -6.91 -9.96 17.24
CA GLN A 419 -7.37 -9.72 18.60
C GLN A 419 -8.13 -8.40 18.70
N ALA A 420 -7.57 -7.30 18.19
CA ALA A 420 -8.24 -5.99 18.21
C ALA A 420 -9.56 -5.99 17.41
N ALA A 421 -9.58 -6.64 16.26
CA ALA A 421 -10.78 -6.79 15.44
C ALA A 421 -11.88 -7.53 16.19
N ASN A 422 -11.54 -8.62 16.89
CA ASN A 422 -12.47 -9.38 17.72
C ASN A 422 -12.98 -8.57 18.91
N GLU A 423 -12.11 -7.83 19.60
CA GLU A 423 -12.47 -6.96 20.73
C GLU A 423 -13.47 -5.86 20.33
N GLN A 424 -13.33 -5.33 19.11
CA GLN A 424 -14.26 -4.34 18.55
C GLN A 424 -15.46 -4.94 17.79
N SER A 425 -15.59 -6.28 17.74
CA SER A 425 -16.61 -6.96 16.92
C SER A 425 -16.63 -6.45 15.46
N SER A 426 -15.45 -6.30 14.88
CA SER A 426 -15.20 -5.74 13.54
C SER A 426 -14.44 -6.75 12.67
N SER A 427 -14.31 -6.47 11.37
CA SER A 427 -13.60 -7.37 10.45
C SER A 427 -12.09 -7.15 10.56
N PHE A 428 -11.29 -8.21 10.41
CA PHE A 428 -9.84 -8.10 10.23
C PHE A 428 -9.49 -7.13 9.08
N ARG A 429 -10.27 -7.15 7.99
CA ARG A 429 -10.06 -6.26 6.83
C ARG A 429 -10.23 -4.78 7.16
N ASP A 430 -10.94 -4.45 8.24
CA ASP A 430 -11.07 -3.06 8.70
C ASP A 430 -9.73 -2.52 9.24
N TYR A 431 -8.73 -3.38 9.47
CA TYR A 431 -7.39 -3.03 9.97
C TYR A 431 -6.29 -3.32 8.94
N SER A 432 -6.64 -3.40 7.65
CA SER A 432 -5.69 -3.75 6.59
C SER A 432 -4.51 -2.78 6.57
N THR A 433 -3.28 -3.32 6.52
CA THR A 433 -2.04 -2.55 6.54
C THR A 433 -0.91 -3.29 5.84
N THR A 434 0.08 -2.56 5.33
CA THR A 434 1.35 -3.08 4.83
C THR A 434 2.32 -3.34 6.00
N LEU A 435 3.46 -3.99 5.73
CA LEU A 435 4.52 -4.16 6.72
C LEU A 435 5.89 -4.26 6.03
N LEU A 436 6.68 -3.21 6.17
CA LEU A 436 8.07 -3.17 5.71
C LEU A 436 8.98 -3.15 6.93
N ALA A 437 9.79 -4.20 7.10
CA ALA A 437 10.68 -4.35 8.24
C ALA A 437 12.12 -4.56 7.80
N ALA A 438 13.06 -4.07 8.59
CA ALA A 438 14.49 -4.27 8.40
C ALA A 438 15.19 -4.43 9.74
N VAL A 439 16.21 -5.30 9.74
CA VAL A 439 17.16 -5.47 10.84
C VAL A 439 18.56 -5.25 10.29
N ALA A 440 19.35 -4.45 10.99
CA ALA A 440 20.68 -4.05 10.55
C ALA A 440 21.70 -4.18 11.69
N LYS A 441 22.95 -4.49 11.34
CA LYS A 441 24.06 -4.55 12.30
C LYS A 441 25.37 -4.11 11.63
N SER A 442 26.10 -3.24 12.29
CA SER A 442 27.47 -2.90 11.88
C SER A 442 28.41 -4.07 12.16
N HIS A 443 29.28 -4.37 11.21
CA HIS A 443 30.28 -5.42 11.31
C HIS A 443 31.48 -5.12 10.43
N ASN A 444 32.68 -5.00 11.01
CA ASN A 444 33.96 -4.82 10.29
C ASN A 444 33.94 -3.68 9.25
N GLY A 445 33.37 -2.53 9.61
CA GLY A 445 33.27 -1.37 8.71
C GLY A 445 32.26 -1.53 7.56
N ALA A 446 31.40 -2.55 7.62
CA ALA A 446 30.28 -2.77 6.74
C ALA A 446 28.96 -2.82 7.54
N LEU A 447 27.84 -2.69 6.84
CA LEU A 447 26.51 -2.86 7.42
C LEU A 447 25.87 -4.14 6.86
N PHE A 448 25.58 -5.07 7.76
CA PHE A 448 24.67 -6.17 7.48
C PHE A 448 23.23 -5.66 7.51
N LEU A 449 22.42 -6.15 6.57
CA LEU A 449 21.01 -5.82 6.44
C LEU A 449 20.21 -7.04 6.04
N SER A 450 19.12 -7.28 6.77
CA SER A 450 18.06 -8.18 6.35
C SER A 450 16.71 -7.48 6.43
N SER A 451 15.79 -7.81 5.54
CA SER A 451 14.51 -7.13 5.41
C SER A 451 13.37 -8.09 5.15
N PHE A 452 12.16 -7.66 5.47
CA PHE A 452 10.90 -8.29 5.10
C PHE A 452 10.00 -7.25 4.42
N TRP A 453 9.45 -7.61 3.27
CA TRP A 453 8.67 -6.70 2.42
C TRP A 453 7.27 -7.25 2.13
N MET A 454 6.26 -6.55 2.64
CA MET A 454 4.85 -6.78 2.38
C MET A 454 4.17 -5.44 2.09
N GLY A 455 3.83 -5.19 0.82
CA GLY A 455 3.22 -3.93 0.39
C GLY A 455 4.00 -3.22 -0.73
N ASP A 456 3.62 -1.98 -0.98
CA ASP A 456 3.97 -1.13 -2.13
C ASP A 456 4.91 0.04 -1.80
N GLY A 457 5.21 0.30 -0.53
CA GLY A 457 6.34 1.15 -0.14
C GLY A 457 7.70 0.58 -0.55
N ALA A 458 8.80 1.18 -0.10
CA ALA A 458 10.15 0.80 -0.53
C ALA A 458 11.13 0.51 0.62
N ILE A 459 12.00 -0.50 0.44
CA ILE A 459 13.19 -0.76 1.26
C ILE A 459 14.43 -0.79 0.37
N ALA A 460 15.41 0.07 0.63
CA ALA A 460 16.63 0.11 -0.18
C ALA A 460 17.89 0.30 0.66
N ALA A 461 18.94 -0.41 0.25
CA ALA A 461 20.32 -0.09 0.60
C ALA A 461 20.87 0.88 -0.45
N TYR A 462 21.04 2.15 -0.06
CA TYR A 462 21.53 3.22 -0.92
C TYR A 462 23.00 3.56 -0.58
N GLY A 463 23.81 3.70 -1.63
CA GLY A 463 25.19 4.14 -1.51
C GLY A 463 26.21 3.22 -2.19
N PRO A 464 27.33 3.78 -2.67
CA PRO A 464 27.58 5.21 -2.87
C PRO A 464 26.62 5.82 -3.92
N ARG A 465 26.71 7.13 -4.14
CA ARG A 465 25.85 7.84 -5.12
C ARG A 465 25.69 7.10 -6.44
N GLY A 466 24.46 7.10 -6.96
CA GLY A 466 24.05 6.38 -8.16
C GLY A 466 23.93 4.87 -7.99
N LYS A 467 24.23 4.30 -6.80
CA LYS A 467 24.07 2.88 -6.51
C LYS A 467 22.95 2.66 -5.50
N VAL A 468 22.08 1.74 -5.85
CA VAL A 468 20.99 1.28 -5.00
C VAL A 468 20.81 -0.22 -5.16
N ARG A 469 20.50 -0.88 -4.05
CA ARG A 469 19.99 -2.25 -4.05
C ARG A 469 18.65 -2.26 -3.32
N LEU A 470 17.58 -2.61 -4.04
CA LEU A 470 16.29 -2.90 -3.43
C LEU A 470 16.39 -4.16 -2.58
N MET A 471 15.81 -4.10 -1.39
CA MET A 471 15.90 -5.14 -0.37
C MET A 471 14.58 -5.93 -0.28
N GLY A 472 14.05 -6.28 -1.45
CA GLY A 472 12.80 -6.99 -1.66
C GLY A 472 12.25 -6.67 -3.04
N ALA A 473 11.13 -7.29 -3.38
CA ALA A 473 10.36 -6.95 -4.57
C ALA A 473 9.09 -6.23 -4.13
N PRO A 474 8.78 -5.04 -4.67
CA PRO A 474 7.52 -4.37 -4.37
C PRO A 474 6.34 -5.27 -4.77
N ASP A 475 5.35 -5.40 -3.90
CA ASP A 475 4.11 -6.11 -4.21
C ASP A 475 3.13 -5.18 -4.93
N SER A 476 3.40 -4.88 -6.20
CA SER A 476 2.29 -4.57 -7.11
C SER A 476 1.60 -5.90 -7.41
N GLY A 477 0.35 -6.11 -6.98
CA GLY A 477 -0.40 -7.36 -7.11
C GLY A 477 -0.59 -7.85 -8.55
N GLU A 478 -1.48 -8.82 -8.77
CA GLU A 478 -1.69 -9.44 -10.10
C GLU A 478 -2.10 -8.44 -11.20
N PHE A 479 -2.59 -7.26 -10.78
CA PHE A 479 -2.86 -6.11 -11.62
C PHE A 479 -1.98 -4.93 -11.19
N ALA A 480 -1.50 -4.14 -12.15
CA ALA A 480 -0.77 -2.91 -11.88
C ALA A 480 -1.60 -2.01 -10.93
N GLY A 481 -1.03 -1.68 -9.76
CA GLY A 481 -1.66 -0.84 -8.74
C GLY A 481 -2.45 -1.56 -7.64
N GLN A 482 -2.37 -2.88 -7.50
CA GLN A 482 -3.00 -3.59 -6.38
C GLN A 482 -2.03 -3.78 -5.20
N THR A 483 -2.22 -3.06 -4.09
CA THR A 483 -1.43 -3.25 -2.87
C THR A 483 -1.73 -4.60 -2.21
N ARG A 484 -0.68 -5.26 -1.73
CA ARG A 484 -0.80 -6.48 -0.94
C ARG A 484 -0.62 -6.20 0.55
N PHE A 485 -1.67 -6.46 1.31
CA PHE A 485 -1.68 -6.24 2.76
C PHE A 485 -1.22 -7.47 3.55
N LEU A 486 -0.81 -7.21 4.79
CA LEU A 486 -0.44 -8.23 5.76
C LEU A 486 -1.68 -9.02 6.22
N ASP A 487 -1.69 -10.32 5.95
CA ASP A 487 -2.70 -11.26 6.45
C ASP A 487 -2.14 -12.68 6.58
N ARG A 488 -2.94 -13.62 7.13
CA ARG A 488 -2.53 -15.02 7.26
C ARG A 488 -2.20 -15.68 5.92
N THR A 489 -2.91 -15.32 4.85
CA THR A 489 -2.69 -15.89 3.53
C THR A 489 -1.31 -15.51 3.03
N ALA A 490 -0.92 -14.25 3.18
CA ALA A 490 0.37 -13.72 2.78
C ALA A 490 1.56 -14.31 3.54
N LEU A 491 1.37 -14.67 4.81
CA LEU A 491 2.38 -15.39 5.60
C LEU A 491 2.49 -16.87 5.21
N SER A 492 1.36 -17.51 4.89
CA SER A 492 1.29 -18.94 4.55
C SER A 492 1.72 -19.29 3.12
N GLU A 493 2.02 -18.28 2.30
CA GLU A 493 2.40 -18.51 0.90
C GLU A 493 3.77 -19.15 0.76
N GLN A 494 3.88 -20.09 -0.18
CA GLN A 494 5.16 -20.71 -0.57
C GLN A 494 6.21 -19.68 -1.02
N GLY A 495 5.78 -18.46 -1.37
CA GLY A 495 6.61 -17.35 -1.77
C GLY A 495 7.16 -16.48 -0.63
N PHE A 496 6.85 -16.75 0.66
CA PHE A 496 7.28 -15.91 1.78
C PHE A 496 8.79 -15.64 1.79
N ALA A 497 9.62 -16.65 1.49
CA ALA A 497 11.07 -16.50 1.41
C ALA A 497 11.55 -15.46 0.37
N LYS A 498 10.77 -15.19 -0.69
CA LYS A 498 11.10 -14.17 -1.70
C LYS A 498 10.90 -12.74 -1.20
N ARG A 499 10.18 -12.58 -0.08
CA ARG A 499 9.90 -11.32 0.60
C ARG A 499 11.04 -10.90 1.51
N ILE A 500 12.03 -11.77 1.68
CA ILE A 500 13.17 -11.54 2.55
C ILE A 500 14.39 -11.19 1.71
N GLY A 501 14.98 -10.04 1.99
CA GLY A 501 16.24 -9.61 1.40
C GLY A 501 17.37 -9.75 2.41
N ILE A 502 18.55 -10.17 1.95
CA ILE A 502 19.77 -10.20 2.78
C ILE A 502 20.95 -9.58 2.03
N GLY A 503 21.76 -8.80 2.74
CA GLY A 503 22.94 -8.14 2.17
C GLY A 503 23.94 -7.66 3.21
N HIS A 504 25.15 -7.38 2.74
CA HIS A 504 26.25 -6.85 3.53
C HIS A 504 26.99 -5.81 2.69
N PHE A 505 27.15 -4.60 3.21
CA PHE A 505 27.48 -3.42 2.41
C PHE A 505 28.61 -2.60 3.05
N ARG A 506 29.74 -2.45 2.35
CA ARG A 506 30.91 -1.68 2.82
C ARG A 506 30.77 -0.17 2.58
N ASP A 507 30.35 0.23 1.38
CA ASP A 507 30.26 1.66 0.99
C ASP A 507 28.82 2.20 1.10
N LEU A 508 28.09 1.75 2.12
CA LEU A 508 26.70 2.12 2.30
C LEU A 508 26.58 3.56 2.81
N THR A 509 25.68 4.33 2.20
CA THR A 509 25.34 5.67 2.68
C THR A 509 24.20 5.61 3.68
N ALA A 510 23.12 4.88 3.35
CA ALA A 510 22.01 4.62 4.26
C ALA A 510 21.19 3.41 3.82
N VAL A 511 20.48 2.82 4.76
CA VAL A 511 19.28 2.02 4.49
C VAL A 511 18.07 2.93 4.67
N VAL A 512 17.13 2.87 3.73
CA VAL A 512 15.91 3.68 3.75
C VAL A 512 14.69 2.79 3.57
N LEU A 513 13.72 2.94 4.48
CA LEU A 513 12.39 2.35 4.44
C LEU A 513 11.39 3.49 4.31
N MET A 514 10.39 3.35 3.45
CA MET A 514 9.36 4.38 3.28
C MET A 514 8.02 3.80 2.82
N THR A 515 6.93 4.44 3.19
CA THR A 515 5.59 4.16 2.65
C THR A 515 5.43 4.73 1.24
N ASP A 516 4.40 4.30 0.53
CA ASP A 516 4.06 4.73 -0.83
C ASP A 516 3.87 6.25 -0.96
N GLY A 517 3.34 6.91 0.08
CA GLY A 517 3.21 8.36 0.12
C GLY A 517 4.56 9.12 0.05
N VAL A 518 5.69 8.44 0.28
CA VAL A 518 7.03 8.94 -0.06
C VAL A 518 7.57 8.30 -1.34
N SER A 519 7.49 6.99 -1.54
CA SER A 519 8.12 6.36 -2.71
C SER A 519 7.49 6.78 -4.03
N ASP A 520 6.17 6.93 -4.10
CA ASP A 520 5.46 7.25 -5.34
C ASP A 520 5.85 8.63 -5.89
N PRO A 521 5.88 9.71 -5.10
CA PRO A 521 6.38 11.01 -5.55
C PRO A 521 7.79 11.04 -6.14
N TYR A 522 8.70 10.18 -5.65
CA TYR A 522 10.11 10.20 -6.06
C TYR A 522 10.40 9.21 -7.19
N PHE A 523 9.72 8.06 -7.19
CA PHE A 523 10.07 6.93 -8.04
C PHE A 523 9.00 6.60 -9.08
N GLU A 524 7.72 6.88 -8.82
CA GLU A 524 6.54 6.70 -9.68
C GLU A 524 6.26 5.24 -10.13
N THR A 525 7.30 4.42 -10.31
CA THR A 525 7.25 3.05 -10.84
C THR A 525 8.41 2.24 -10.26
N ASP A 526 8.31 0.90 -10.34
CA ASP A 526 9.40 -0.02 -10.00
C ASP A 526 10.70 0.28 -10.76
N LYS A 527 10.60 0.74 -12.02
CA LYS A 527 11.77 1.15 -12.80
C LYS A 527 12.45 2.36 -12.19
N GLY A 528 11.67 3.30 -11.64
CA GLY A 528 12.21 4.44 -10.92
C GLY A 528 12.88 4.03 -9.61
N LEU A 529 12.33 3.04 -8.90
CA LEU A 529 12.98 2.47 -7.69
C LEU A 529 14.36 1.88 -7.99
N MET A 530 14.59 1.40 -9.22
CA MET A 530 15.89 0.91 -9.68
C MET A 530 16.83 2.00 -10.22
N ASP A 531 16.37 3.26 -10.35
CA ASP A 531 17.15 4.37 -10.90
C ASP A 531 17.94 5.10 -9.79
N GLY A 532 19.25 4.86 -9.74
CA GLY A 532 20.14 5.52 -8.78
C GLY A 532 20.13 7.05 -8.84
N THR A 533 19.75 7.66 -9.97
CA THR A 533 19.66 9.13 -10.10
C THR A 533 18.49 9.70 -9.29
N ARG A 534 17.38 8.96 -9.21
CA ARG A 534 16.23 9.36 -8.39
C ARG A 534 16.55 9.24 -6.90
N TRP A 535 17.29 8.20 -6.51
CA TRP A 535 17.81 8.06 -5.15
C TRP A 535 18.80 9.16 -4.77
N ASP A 536 19.67 9.55 -5.69
CA ASP A 536 20.56 10.70 -5.51
C ASP A 536 19.78 11.98 -5.21
N ARG A 537 18.69 12.24 -5.95
CA ARG A 537 17.81 13.39 -5.70
C ARG A 537 17.16 13.33 -4.32
N LEU A 538 16.61 12.18 -3.94
CA LEU A 538 16.04 11.99 -2.60
C LEU A 538 17.09 12.23 -1.52
N TRP A 539 18.29 11.66 -1.70
CA TRP A 539 19.37 11.78 -0.72
C TRP A 539 19.91 13.21 -0.59
N ASP A 540 19.97 13.97 -1.68
CA ASP A 540 20.36 15.38 -1.67
C ASP A 540 19.44 16.23 -0.78
N GLU A 541 18.17 15.84 -0.65
CA GLU A 541 17.21 16.47 0.25
C GLU A 541 17.31 15.94 1.68
N LEU A 542 17.52 14.63 1.87
CA LEU A 542 17.56 14.01 3.20
C LEU A 542 18.87 14.30 3.97
N GLU A 543 20.02 14.23 3.31
CA GLU A 543 21.33 14.31 3.97
C GLU A 543 21.53 15.58 4.82
N PRO A 544 21.15 16.79 4.35
CA PRO A 544 21.24 18.00 5.16
C PRO A 544 20.36 17.93 6.43
N LEU A 545 19.15 17.39 6.31
CA LEU A 545 18.20 17.27 7.42
C LEU A 545 18.77 16.38 8.53
N LEU A 546 19.48 15.31 8.17
CA LEU A 546 20.13 14.40 9.12
C LEU A 546 21.35 15.00 9.83
N ARG A 547 21.78 16.20 9.45
CA ARG A 547 22.85 16.96 10.13
C ARG A 547 22.31 18.10 10.99
N GLU A 548 21.01 18.38 10.93
CA GLU A 548 20.37 19.37 11.80
C GLU A 548 20.46 18.95 13.29
N PRO A 549 20.39 19.90 14.24
CA PRO A 549 20.38 19.59 15.66
C PRO A 549 19.21 18.68 16.09
N ALA A 550 18.05 18.85 15.44
CA ALA A 550 16.83 18.08 15.67
C ALA A 550 16.37 17.41 14.35
N PRO A 551 17.09 16.36 13.89
CA PRO A 551 16.90 15.79 12.56
C PRO A 551 15.55 15.07 12.43
N ASP A 552 15.04 14.49 13.51
CA ASP A 552 13.69 13.92 13.59
C ASP A 552 12.61 14.96 13.27
N GLN A 553 12.72 16.17 13.84
CA GLN A 553 11.78 17.26 13.55
C GLN A 553 11.96 17.81 12.13
N ALA A 554 13.20 17.91 11.65
CA ALA A 554 13.50 18.36 10.31
C ALA A 554 12.90 17.42 9.24
N LEU A 555 13.01 16.09 9.46
CA LEU A 555 12.38 15.09 8.61
C LEU A 555 10.84 15.22 8.62
N VAL A 556 10.23 15.37 9.80
CA VAL A 556 8.77 15.56 9.93
C VAL A 556 8.27 16.78 9.15
N GLN A 557 9.04 17.88 9.15
CA GLN A 557 8.71 19.08 8.37
C GLN A 557 8.89 18.86 6.88
N TRP A 558 9.98 18.21 6.46
CA TRP A 558 10.24 17.89 5.06
C TRP A 558 9.15 17.00 4.44
N LEU A 559 8.57 16.07 5.21
CA LEU A 559 7.47 15.23 4.76
C LEU A 559 6.22 16.02 4.31
N ASP A 560 6.14 17.34 4.50
CA ASP A 560 5.07 18.19 3.97
C ASP A 560 5.27 18.61 2.49
N PHE A 561 6.25 18.09 1.77
CA PHE A 561 6.50 18.50 0.37
C PHE A 561 5.25 18.36 -0.54
N PHE A 562 5.12 19.18 -1.57
CA PHE A 562 3.98 19.07 -2.49
C PHE A 562 4.34 18.18 -3.69
N SER A 563 3.52 17.18 -3.96
CA SER A 563 3.58 16.36 -5.18
C SER A 563 2.19 16.25 -5.77
N GLN A 564 2.07 16.54 -7.06
CA GLN A 564 0.78 16.52 -7.75
C GLN A 564 0.30 15.07 -7.85
N GLY A 565 -0.96 14.81 -7.45
CA GLY A 565 -1.55 13.48 -7.46
C GLY A 565 -1.17 12.60 -6.26
N ASN A 566 -0.19 13.01 -5.44
CA ASN A 566 0.28 12.24 -4.30
C ASN A 566 -0.02 12.98 -2.99
N HIS A 567 -1.07 12.53 -2.32
CA HIS A 567 -1.67 13.24 -1.18
C HIS A 567 -1.74 12.40 0.09
N ASP A 568 -1.21 11.18 0.06
CA ASP A 568 -1.26 10.23 1.16
C ASP A 568 -0.40 10.65 2.36
N ASP A 569 -0.59 9.93 3.45
CA ASP A 569 0.32 9.96 4.60
C ASP A 569 1.74 9.60 4.17
N ARG A 570 2.72 10.10 4.91
CA ARG A 570 4.11 9.90 4.56
C ARG A 570 4.92 9.47 5.73
N THR A 571 5.61 8.35 5.58
CA THR A 571 6.48 7.79 6.62
C THR A 571 7.79 7.34 6.03
N ILE A 572 8.87 7.67 6.72
CA ILE A 572 10.23 7.26 6.39
C ILE A 572 10.95 6.79 7.65
N ALA A 573 11.70 5.70 7.55
CA ALA A 573 12.65 5.26 8.56
C ALA A 573 14.00 4.98 7.88
N LEU A 574 15.10 5.36 8.53
CA LEU A 574 16.43 5.23 7.95
C LEU A 574 17.48 4.93 8.99
N VAL A 575 18.47 4.13 8.59
CA VAL A 575 19.69 3.88 9.37
C VAL A 575 20.90 4.19 8.51
N ARG A 576 21.89 4.88 9.08
CA ARG A 576 23.17 5.14 8.43
C ARG A 576 24.33 4.82 9.36
N PRO A 577 25.51 4.46 8.82
CA PRO A 577 26.73 4.41 9.62
C PRO A 577 26.99 5.77 10.30
N ASP A 578 27.42 5.75 11.56
CA ASP A 578 27.84 6.97 12.25
C ASP A 578 29.25 7.35 11.77
N ALA A 579 29.36 8.47 11.06
CA ALA A 579 30.63 8.99 10.56
C ALA A 579 31.65 9.29 11.67
N ASN A 580 31.21 9.41 12.93
CA ASN A 580 32.06 9.65 14.09
C ASN A 580 32.36 8.37 14.90
N ALA A 581 31.85 7.21 14.48
CA ALA A 581 32.20 5.95 15.14
C ALA A 581 33.71 5.71 15.03
N PRO A 582 34.41 5.36 16.13
CA PRO A 582 35.81 4.98 16.04
C PRO A 582 35.89 3.76 15.13
N GLY A 583 36.53 3.90 13.97
CA GLY A 583 36.74 2.77 13.06
C GLY A 583 37.44 1.65 13.83
N GLU A 584 36.82 0.48 13.89
CA GLU A 584 37.45 -0.72 14.43
C GLU A 584 38.77 -0.92 13.67
N THR A 585 39.88 -0.66 14.36
CA THR A 585 41.20 -0.86 13.81
C THR A 585 41.40 -2.36 13.57
N ALA A 586 41.50 -2.69 12.28
CA ALA A 586 41.88 -3.94 11.61
C ALA A 586 42.43 -5.10 12.46
#